data_AF-A0A431HVC0-F1
#
_entry.id   AF-A0A431HVC0-F1
#
_cell.length_a   1.000
_cell.length_b   1.000
_cell.length_c   1.000
_cell.angle_alpha   90.00
_cell.angle_beta   90.00
_cell.angle_gamma   90.00
#
_symmetry.space_group_name_H-M   'P 1'
#
loop_
_entity.id
_entity.type
_entity.pdbx_description
1 polymer ?
#
loop_
_entity_poly.entity_id
_entity_poly.type
_entity_poly.pdbx_seq_one_letter_code
_entity_poly.pdbx_strand_id
1 'polypeptide(L)'
;AGECGVAISNSYYLARLMRSDKPEDQAVVAKVGMVWPNQASYGTHINVSGAGVLKHAPNREAAVKFLEYLASDRAQVYFADGNNEWPAVAGVKVDNPALAKLGPFKSDTQSVGVLAANQAEALKIFDRVGFR
;
A
#
# COMPACT_ATOMS: atom_id res chain seq x y z
N ALA A 1 14.50 0.36 18.38
CA ALA A 1 14.59 -0.38 19.66
C ALA A 1 15.60 -1.51 19.62
N GLY A 2 16.02 -2.03 18.45
CA GLY A 2 17.04 -3.09 18.37
C GLY A 2 16.52 -4.50 18.69
N GLU A 3 15.21 -4.64 18.92
CA GLU A 3 14.54 -5.89 19.26
C GLU A 3 14.55 -6.91 18.11
N CYS A 4 14.43 -6.44 16.86
CA CYS A 4 14.45 -7.26 15.65
C CYS A 4 15.43 -6.67 14.62
N GLY A 5 16.10 -7.52 13.85
CA GLY A 5 17.01 -7.10 12.77
C GLY A 5 16.29 -6.73 11.46
N VAL A 6 15.11 -7.27 11.21
CA VAL A 6 14.29 -7.02 10.02
C VAL A 6 12.81 -7.21 10.35
N ALA A 7 11.94 -6.48 9.66
CA ALA A 7 10.49 -6.64 9.72
C ALA A 7 9.87 -6.40 8.33
N ILE A 8 8.64 -6.87 8.14
CA ILE A 8 7.84 -6.61 6.93
C ILE A 8 6.72 -5.67 7.35
N SER A 9 6.55 -4.59 6.59
CA SER A 9 5.50 -3.59 6.82
C SER A 9 5.08 -2.95 5.51
N ASN A 10 3.88 -2.38 5.49
CA ASN A 10 3.45 -1.56 4.36
C ASN A 10 4.28 -0.28 4.30
N SER A 11 4.67 0.10 3.08
CA SER A 11 5.52 1.26 2.81
C SER A 11 4.97 2.58 3.36
N TYR A 12 3.64 2.76 3.34
CA TYR A 12 3.01 4.00 3.76
C TYR A 12 3.20 4.31 5.26
N TYR A 13 3.47 3.30 6.11
CA TYR A 13 3.81 3.54 7.51
C TYR A 13 5.17 4.22 7.66
N LEU A 14 6.18 3.74 6.92
CA LEU A 14 7.49 4.39 6.90
C LEU A 14 7.39 5.79 6.30
N ALA A 15 6.68 5.94 5.18
CA ALA A 15 6.48 7.24 4.54
C ALA A 15 5.74 8.25 5.45
N ARG A 16 4.78 7.78 6.26
CA ARG A 16 4.12 8.59 7.27
C ARG A 16 5.09 9.11 8.32
N LEU A 17 5.98 8.25 8.84
CA LEU A 17 7.01 8.67 9.79
C LEU A 17 8.01 9.64 9.15
N MET A 18 8.40 9.40 7.89
CA MET A 18 9.29 10.28 7.13
C MET A 18 8.73 11.70 6.96
N ARG A 19 7.40 11.84 6.86
CA ARG A 19 6.69 13.13 6.73
C ARG A 19 6.25 13.73 8.07
N SER A 20 6.55 13.09 9.19
CA SER A 20 6.13 13.58 10.51
C SER A 20 7.04 14.72 10.99
N ASP A 21 6.46 15.79 11.53
CA ASP A 21 7.23 16.88 12.16
C ASP A 21 7.73 16.52 13.57
N LYS A 22 7.38 15.33 14.07
CA LYS A 22 7.77 14.87 15.40
C LYS A 22 9.23 14.39 15.41
N PRO A 23 10.10 14.94 16.28
CA PRO A 23 11.50 14.53 16.37
C PRO A 23 11.67 13.03 16.66
N GLU A 24 10.78 12.44 17.45
CA GLU A 24 10.80 11.01 17.79
C GLU A 24 10.56 10.11 16.56
N ASP A 25 9.70 10.52 15.63
CA ASP A 25 9.44 9.77 14.39
C ASP A 25 10.64 9.85 13.45
N GLN A 26 11.24 11.05 13.32
CA GLN A 26 12.45 11.25 12.53
C GLN A 26 13.64 10.45 13.09
N ALA A 27 13.75 10.35 14.41
CA ALA A 27 14.76 9.52 15.08
C ALA A 27 14.55 8.01 14.83
N VAL A 28 13.31 7.56 14.61
CA VAL A 28 13.03 6.18 14.19
C VAL A 28 13.46 5.97 12.73
N VAL A 29 13.05 6.87 11.82
CA VAL A 29 13.38 6.80 10.39
C VAL A 29 14.90 6.76 10.18
N ALA A 30 15.67 7.56 10.92
CA ALA A 30 17.13 7.59 10.81
C ALA A 30 17.82 6.27 11.20
N LYS A 31 17.12 5.35 11.87
CA LYS A 31 17.66 4.08 12.38
C LYS A 31 17.22 2.86 11.55
N VAL A 32 16.40 3.05 10.53
CA VAL A 32 15.84 1.94 9.73
C VAL A 32 16.24 2.10 8.26
N GLY A 33 16.65 0.98 7.66
CA GLY A 33 16.80 0.86 6.21
C GLY A 33 15.53 0.29 5.58
N MET A 34 15.34 0.53 4.29
CA MET A 34 14.27 -0.07 3.50
C MET A 34 14.85 -0.84 2.32
N VAL A 35 14.23 -1.97 2.00
CA VAL A 35 14.56 -2.77 0.83
C VAL A 35 13.26 -3.09 0.08
N TRP A 36 13.28 -2.88 -1.23
CA TRP A 36 12.28 -3.44 -2.13
C TRP A 36 12.68 -4.88 -2.47
N PRO A 37 11.93 -5.90 -2.04
CA PRO A 37 12.30 -7.29 -2.30
C PRO A 37 12.07 -7.67 -3.77
N ASN A 38 12.62 -8.82 -4.19
CA ASN A 38 12.32 -9.49 -5.47
C ASN A 38 12.57 -8.67 -6.75
N GLN A 39 13.40 -7.62 -6.69
CA GLN A 39 13.64 -6.71 -7.82
C GLN A 39 14.32 -7.37 -9.03
N ALA A 40 15.09 -8.45 -8.81
CA ALA A 40 15.69 -9.24 -9.88
C ALA A 40 14.75 -10.30 -10.48
N SER A 41 13.57 -10.53 -9.89
CA SER A 41 12.62 -11.58 -10.31
C SER A 41 11.25 -10.99 -10.65
N TYR A 42 10.20 -11.29 -9.88
CA TYR A 42 8.82 -10.89 -10.19
C TYR A 42 8.45 -9.49 -9.66
N GLY A 43 9.23 -8.91 -8.75
CA GLY A 43 8.98 -7.59 -8.18
C GLY A 43 8.38 -7.63 -6.76
N THR A 44 8.29 -6.45 -6.14
CA THR A 44 7.73 -6.25 -4.80
C THR A 44 6.23 -6.53 -4.82
N HIS A 45 5.75 -7.28 -3.82
CA HIS A 45 4.32 -7.46 -3.60
C HIS A 45 3.58 -6.13 -3.42
N ILE A 46 2.53 -5.93 -4.21
CA ILE A 46 1.61 -4.78 -4.10
C ILE A 46 0.27 -5.28 -3.56
N ASN A 47 -0.37 -4.48 -2.73
CA ASN A 47 -1.78 -4.61 -2.37
C ASN A 47 -2.50 -3.28 -2.59
N VAL A 48 -3.82 -3.25 -2.45
CA VAL A 48 -4.66 -2.10 -2.83
C VAL A 48 -5.61 -1.66 -1.73
N SER A 49 -5.83 -0.35 -1.66
CA SER A 49 -7.02 0.23 -1.05
C SER A 49 -8.17 0.10 -2.06
N GLY A 50 -9.13 -0.80 -1.78
CA GLY A 50 -10.25 -1.12 -2.67
C GLY A 50 -11.59 -0.54 -2.21
N ALA A 51 -12.55 -0.47 -3.13
CA ALA A 51 -13.92 -0.06 -2.85
C ALA A 51 -14.93 -0.82 -3.73
N GLY A 52 -16.18 -0.86 -3.31
CA GLY A 52 -17.24 -1.55 -4.03
C GLY A 52 -18.64 -1.04 -3.65
N VAL A 53 -19.60 -1.28 -4.52
CA VAL A 53 -21.00 -0.94 -4.26
C VAL A 53 -21.68 -2.12 -3.57
N LEU A 54 -22.27 -1.88 -2.39
CA LEU A 54 -23.01 -2.90 -1.66
C LEU A 54 -24.22 -3.40 -2.47
N LYS A 55 -24.54 -4.69 -2.33
CA LYS A 55 -25.65 -5.36 -3.05
C LYS A 55 -27.00 -4.66 -2.88
N HIS A 56 -27.24 -4.06 -1.72
CA HIS A 56 -28.49 -3.39 -1.35
C HIS A 56 -28.30 -1.88 -1.12
N ALA A 57 -27.34 -1.25 -1.82
CA ALA A 57 -27.10 0.18 -1.69
C ALA A 57 -28.39 0.99 -2.02
N PRO A 58 -28.92 1.79 -1.08
CA PRO A 58 -30.18 2.52 -1.28
C PRO A 58 -30.06 3.63 -2.33
N ASN A 59 -28.82 4.06 -2.62
CA ASN A 59 -28.51 4.99 -3.71
C ASN A 59 -27.35 4.44 -4.54
N ARG A 60 -27.64 3.42 -5.36
CA ARG A 60 -26.66 2.73 -6.20
C ARG A 60 -25.99 3.69 -7.20
N GLU A 61 -26.75 4.60 -7.79
CA GLU A 61 -26.22 5.54 -8.78
C GLU A 61 -25.17 6.48 -8.17
N ALA A 62 -25.46 7.07 -7.01
CA ALA A 62 -24.48 7.91 -6.32
C ALA A 62 -23.24 7.13 -5.88
N ALA A 63 -23.41 5.87 -5.45
CA ALA A 63 -22.27 5.02 -5.10
C ALA A 63 -21.36 4.75 -6.31
N VAL A 64 -21.92 4.49 -7.49
CA VAL A 64 -21.13 4.34 -8.72
C VAL A 64 -20.39 5.64 -9.06
N LYS A 65 -21.07 6.79 -9.04
CA LYS A 65 -20.44 8.10 -9.29
C LYS A 65 -19.30 8.40 -8.30
N PHE A 66 -19.43 7.95 -7.05
CA PHE A 66 -18.37 8.10 -6.07
C PHE A 66 -17.14 7.25 -6.41
N LEU A 67 -17.32 6.00 -6.85
CA LEU A 67 -16.20 5.16 -7.30
C LEU A 67 -15.53 5.71 -8.56
N GLU A 68 -16.32 6.23 -9.52
CA GLU A 68 -15.80 6.93 -10.70
C GLU A 68 -14.99 8.18 -10.30
N TYR A 69 -15.50 8.95 -9.33
CA TYR A 69 -14.75 10.07 -8.78
C TYR A 69 -13.44 9.63 -8.16
N LEU A 70 -13.41 8.57 -7.34
CA LEU A 70 -12.18 8.04 -6.75
C LEU A 70 -11.17 7.59 -7.82
N ALA A 71 -11.64 7.14 -8.98
CA ALA A 71 -10.79 6.78 -10.13
C ALA A 71 -10.41 7.97 -11.03
N SER A 72 -10.79 9.20 -10.68
CA SER A 72 -10.34 10.40 -11.40
C SER A 72 -8.93 10.82 -10.99
N ASP A 73 -8.18 11.45 -11.90
CA ASP A 73 -6.82 11.94 -11.64
C ASP A 73 -6.74 12.80 -10.38
N ARG A 74 -7.69 13.73 -10.20
CA ARG A 74 -7.72 14.63 -9.06
C ARG A 74 -7.91 13.87 -7.74
N ALA A 75 -8.83 12.91 -7.70
CA ALA A 75 -9.06 12.13 -6.49
C ALA A 75 -7.90 11.20 -6.20
N GLN A 76 -7.27 10.61 -7.23
CA GLN A 76 -6.08 9.79 -7.07
C GLN A 76 -4.90 10.58 -6.50
N VAL A 77 -4.67 11.81 -6.98
CA VAL A 77 -3.63 12.68 -6.39
C VAL A 77 -3.95 12.96 -4.92
N TYR A 78 -5.18 13.39 -4.62
CA TYR A 78 -5.58 13.72 -3.26
C TYR A 78 -5.51 12.51 -2.30
N PHE A 79 -6.09 11.39 -2.71
CA PHE A 79 -6.27 10.21 -1.86
C PHE A 79 -4.97 9.43 -1.68
N ALA A 80 -4.22 9.20 -2.77
CA ALA A 80 -2.97 8.47 -2.70
C ALA A 80 -1.89 9.29 -1.95
N ASP A 81 -1.71 10.58 -2.28
CA ASP A 81 -0.73 11.40 -1.55
C ASP A 81 -1.11 11.58 -0.08
N GLY A 82 -2.40 11.80 0.19
CA GLY A 82 -2.94 11.98 1.54
C GLY A 82 -2.65 10.80 2.48
N ASN A 83 -2.56 9.59 1.94
CA ASN A 83 -2.21 8.40 2.72
C ASN A 83 -0.79 7.86 2.48
N ASN A 84 0.06 8.55 1.70
CA ASN A 84 1.40 8.10 1.30
C ASN A 84 1.39 6.77 0.53
N GLU A 85 0.45 6.65 -0.40
CA GLU A 85 0.29 5.54 -1.34
C GLU A 85 0.58 5.99 -2.78
N TRP A 86 0.60 5.03 -3.71
CA TRP A 86 0.70 5.32 -5.14
C TRP A 86 -0.68 5.34 -5.80
N PRO A 87 -0.93 6.26 -6.75
CA PRO A 87 -2.11 6.22 -7.61
C PRO A 87 -2.26 4.87 -8.33
N ALA A 88 -3.48 4.37 -8.40
CA ALA A 88 -3.83 3.19 -9.21
C ALA A 88 -4.04 3.54 -10.69
N VAL A 89 -4.39 4.81 -11.00
CA VAL A 89 -4.61 5.26 -12.37
C VAL A 89 -3.27 5.48 -13.07
N ALA A 90 -3.12 4.85 -14.24
CA ALA A 90 -1.91 4.94 -15.04
C ALA A 90 -1.62 6.40 -15.45
N GLY A 91 -0.37 6.82 -15.30
CA GLY A 91 0.08 8.17 -15.69
C GLY A 91 -0.11 9.25 -14.61
N VAL A 92 -0.97 9.02 -13.61
CA VAL A 92 -1.13 9.93 -12.47
C VAL A 92 0.10 9.84 -11.57
N LYS A 93 0.65 11.00 -11.21
CA LYS A 93 1.81 11.11 -10.32
C LYS A 93 1.45 11.98 -9.12
N VAL A 94 2.02 11.64 -7.98
CA VAL A 94 1.95 12.43 -6.75
C VAL A 94 3.29 13.08 -6.47
N ASP A 95 3.27 14.32 -6.01
CA ASP A 95 4.46 15.02 -5.52
C ASP A 95 4.66 14.71 -4.03
N ASN A 96 5.00 13.46 -3.74
CA ASN A 96 5.20 12.98 -2.38
C ASN A 96 6.70 12.82 -2.09
N PRO A 97 7.31 13.66 -1.23
CA PRO A 97 8.75 13.63 -0.99
C PRO A 97 9.22 12.33 -0.32
N ALA A 98 8.39 11.70 0.50
CA ALA A 98 8.74 10.42 1.10
C ALA A 98 8.77 9.31 0.06
N LEU A 99 7.75 9.20 -0.80
CA LEU A 99 7.72 8.19 -1.87
C LEU A 99 8.85 8.40 -2.88
N ALA A 100 9.16 9.66 -3.22
CA ALA A 100 10.31 9.98 -4.06
C ALA A 100 11.63 9.48 -3.45
N LYS A 101 11.81 9.64 -2.13
CA LYS A 101 12.98 9.15 -1.39
C LYS A 101 13.02 7.62 -1.26
N LEU A 102 11.87 6.94 -1.24
CA LEU A 102 11.82 5.47 -1.32
C LEU A 102 12.26 4.91 -2.68
N GLY A 103 12.27 5.76 -3.71
CA GLY A 103 12.77 5.42 -5.03
C GLY A 103 11.85 4.50 -5.84
N PRO A 104 12.18 4.30 -7.13
CA PRO A 104 11.42 3.41 -8.00
C PRO A 104 11.63 1.94 -7.61
N PHE A 105 10.65 1.11 -7.93
CA PHE A 105 10.73 -0.33 -7.76
C PHE A 105 9.91 -1.06 -8.82
N LYS A 106 10.31 -2.29 -9.13
CA LYS A 106 9.51 -3.24 -9.90
C LYS A 106 8.39 -3.77 -9.01
N SER A 107 7.15 -3.56 -9.41
CA SER A 107 5.98 -4.19 -8.80
C SER A 107 5.77 -5.61 -9.33
N ASP A 108 5.29 -6.48 -8.45
CA ASP A 108 4.64 -7.72 -8.85
C ASP A 108 3.32 -7.41 -9.57
N THR A 109 3.05 -8.12 -10.66
CA THR A 109 1.88 -7.95 -11.54
C THR A 109 0.79 -9.00 -11.31
N GLN A 110 0.93 -9.84 -10.27
CA GLN A 110 -0.13 -10.76 -9.86
C GLN A 110 -1.45 -10.03 -9.61
N SER A 111 -2.56 -10.61 -10.10
CA SER A 111 -3.89 -10.07 -9.84
C SER A 111 -4.25 -10.20 -8.36
N VAL A 112 -4.81 -9.13 -7.79
CA VAL A 112 -5.36 -9.14 -6.42
C VAL A 112 -6.42 -10.24 -6.25
N GLY A 113 -7.14 -10.59 -7.32
CA GLY A 113 -8.09 -11.71 -7.31
C GLY A 113 -7.43 -13.07 -7.03
N VAL A 114 -6.19 -13.27 -7.49
CA VAL A 114 -5.41 -14.49 -7.18
C VAL A 114 -5.03 -14.52 -5.70
N LEU A 115 -4.66 -13.38 -5.12
CA LEU A 115 -4.39 -13.28 -3.67
C LEU A 115 -5.63 -13.66 -2.85
N ALA A 116 -6.80 -13.13 -3.24
CA ALA A 116 -8.06 -13.44 -2.58
C ALA A 116 -8.42 -14.93 -2.70
N ALA A 117 -8.26 -15.54 -3.88
CA ALA A 117 -8.54 -16.96 -4.09
C ALA A 117 -7.64 -17.88 -3.24
N ASN A 118 -6.43 -17.44 -2.91
CA ASN A 118 -5.47 -18.21 -2.11
C ASN A 118 -5.52 -17.89 -0.60
N GLN A 119 -6.38 -16.96 -0.16
CA GLN A 119 -6.43 -16.52 1.23
C GLN A 119 -6.68 -17.68 2.21
N ALA A 120 -7.62 -18.57 1.88
CA ALA A 120 -7.94 -19.72 2.73
C ALA A 120 -6.76 -20.69 2.89
N GLU A 121 -5.96 -20.87 1.84
CA GLU A 121 -4.79 -21.75 1.90
C GLU A 121 -3.64 -21.09 2.69
N ALA A 122 -3.42 -19.78 2.48
CA ALA A 122 -2.45 -19.01 3.27
C ALA A 122 -2.75 -19.08 4.77
N LEU A 123 -4.02 -18.96 5.17
CA LEU A 123 -4.42 -19.08 6.58
C LEU A 123 -4.12 -20.46 7.17
N LYS A 124 -4.34 -21.55 6.42
CA LYS A 124 -3.96 -22.90 6.87
C LYS A 124 -2.44 -23.04 7.03
N ILE A 125 -1.66 -22.38 6.17
CA ILE A 125 -0.20 -22.39 6.28
C ILE A 125 0.22 -21.65 7.57
N PHE A 126 -0.32 -20.45 7.81
CA PHE A 126 -0.02 -19.68 9.03
C PHE A 126 -0.37 -20.44 10.31
N ASP A 127 -1.55 -21.06 10.35
CA ASP A 127 -1.98 -21.91 11.46
C ASP A 127 -1.01 -23.10 11.68
N ARG A 128 -0.67 -23.82 10.60
CA ARG A 128 0.21 -25.00 10.68
C ARG A 128 1.62 -24.68 11.15
N VAL A 129 2.15 -23.50 10.82
CA VAL A 129 3.49 -23.06 11.26
C VAL A 129 3.45 -22.31 12.59
N GLY A 130 2.28 -22.15 13.20
CA GLY A 130 2.11 -21.46 14.48
C GLY A 130 2.40 -19.96 14.42
N PHE A 131 2.21 -19.33 13.25
CA PHE A 131 2.34 -17.89 13.10
C PHE A 131 1.19 -17.19 13.84
N ARG A 132 1.53 -16.34 14.83
CA ARG A 132 0.56 -15.65 15.72
C ARG A 132 0.37 -14.20 15.33
#